data_AF-A0A437MF97-F1
#
_entry.id   AF-A0A437MF97-F1
#
_cell.length_a   1.000
_cell.length_b   1.000
_cell.length_c   1.000
_cell.angle_alpha   90.00
_cell.angle_beta   90.00
_cell.angle_gamma   90.00
#
_symmetry.space_group_name_H-M   'P 1'
#
loop_
_entity.id
_entity.type
_entity.pdbx_description
1 polymer ?
#
loop_
_entity_poly.entity_id
_entity_poly.type
_entity_poly.pdbx_seq_one_letter_code
_entity_poly.pdbx_strand_id
1 'polypeptide(L)'
;MSTKRSPWPELAARIRALREKRGLSLKEVGSALGISYVAMWKVEDGRTMPSAWQTRRLCEIYDISADELLGLAEERAATCVRNRSGTPSSISSASNSASERQMT
;
A
#
# COMPACT_ATOMS: atom_id res chain seq x y z
N MET A 1 12.74 26.17 3.52
CA MET A 1 12.83 25.01 2.60
C MET A 1 11.79 23.98 3.02
N SER A 2 10.58 24.07 2.49
CA SER A 2 9.42 23.29 2.95
C SER A 2 9.34 21.98 2.16
N THR A 3 10.06 20.96 2.61
CA THR A 3 10.04 19.62 2.02
C THR A 3 8.80 18.87 2.49
N LYS A 4 7.61 19.28 2.02
CA LYS A 4 6.52 18.31 1.91
C LYS A 4 7.01 17.26 0.93
N ARG A 5 7.48 16.13 1.45
CA ARG A 5 7.88 14.95 0.67
C ARG A 5 6.61 14.43 0.01
N SER A 6 6.21 15.06 -1.09
CA SER A 6 5.13 14.57 -1.92
C SER A 6 5.52 13.15 -2.35
N PRO A 7 4.75 12.10 -2.00
CA PRO A 7 5.12 10.71 -2.29
C PRO A 7 4.93 10.35 -3.79
N TRP A 8 4.35 11.26 -4.55
CA TRP A 8 3.96 11.07 -5.95
C TRP A 8 5.13 10.81 -6.92
N PRO A 9 6.29 11.49 -6.82
CA PRO A 9 7.42 11.22 -7.71
C PRO A 9 8.01 9.82 -7.51
N GLU A 10 7.94 9.28 -6.30
CA GLU A 10 8.46 7.95 -5.99
C GLU A 10 7.55 6.86 -6.55
N LEU A 11 6.23 7.00 -6.40
CA LEU A 11 5.25 6.12 -7.05
C LEU A 11 5.42 6.14 -8.57
N ALA A 12 5.57 7.34 -9.15
CA ALA A 12 5.76 7.51 -10.59
C ALA A 12 7.03 6.80 -11.10
N ALA A 13 8.15 6.94 -10.37
CA ALA A 13 9.39 6.24 -10.66
C ALA A 13 9.24 4.71 -10.56
N ARG A 14 8.53 4.19 -9.55
CA ARG A 14 8.24 2.75 -9.42
C ARG A 14 7.42 2.23 -10.60
N ILE A 15 6.35 2.93 -10.98
CA ILE A 15 5.52 2.56 -12.14
C ILE A 15 6.37 2.48 -13.41
N ARG A 16 7.23 3.48 -13.65
CA ARG A 16 8.15 3.49 -14.79
C ARG A 16 9.12 2.32 -14.77
N ALA A 17 9.73 2.04 -13.62
CA ALA A 17 10.66 0.92 -13.47
C ALA A 17 9.97 -0.44 -13.73
N LEU A 18 8.73 -0.62 -13.26
CA LEU A 18 7.95 -1.83 -13.53
C LEU A 18 7.62 -1.98 -15.02
N ARG A 19 7.23 -0.88 -15.67
CA ARG A 19 6.97 -0.87 -17.11
C ARG A 19 8.22 -1.27 -17.90
N GLU A 20 9.36 -0.67 -17.60
CA GLU A 20 10.63 -0.94 -18.25
C GLU A 20 11.09 -2.40 -18.01
N LYS A 21 10.94 -2.91 -16.78
CA LYS A 21 11.23 -4.33 -16.45
C LYS A 21 10.39 -5.31 -17.27
N ARG A 22 9.14 -4.96 -17.57
CA ARG A 22 8.24 -5.77 -18.40
C ARG A 22 8.42 -5.54 -19.90
N GLY A 23 9.27 -4.60 -20.31
CA GLY A 23 9.49 -4.27 -21.72
C GLY A 23 8.28 -3.61 -22.41
N LEU A 24 7.35 -3.05 -21.64
CA LEU A 24 6.13 -2.44 -22.18
C LEU A 24 6.36 -0.97 -22.57
N SER A 25 5.72 -0.54 -23.64
CA SER A 25 5.65 0.87 -24.02
C SER A 25 4.55 1.60 -23.25
N LEU A 26 4.69 2.92 -23.13
CA LEU A 26 3.65 3.80 -22.56
C LEU A 26 2.31 3.66 -23.28
N LYS A 27 2.33 3.40 -24.60
CA LYS A 27 1.13 3.23 -25.41
C LYS A 27 0.40 1.93 -25.06
N GLU A 28 1.14 0.83 -24.88
CA GLU A 28 0.55 -0.47 -24.50
C GLU A 28 -0.09 -0.40 -23.12
N VAL A 29 0.60 0.18 -22.13
CA VAL A 29 0.04 0.35 -20.78
C VAL A 29 -1.16 1.30 -20.81
N GLY A 30 -1.07 2.41 -21.54
CA GLY A 30 -2.20 3.33 -21.73
C GLY A 30 -3.41 2.64 -22.32
N SER A 31 -3.23 1.87 -23.39
CA SER A 31 -4.29 1.07 -24.02
C SER A 31 -4.89 0.03 -23.06
N ALA A 32 -4.05 -0.67 -22.28
CA ALA A 32 -4.52 -1.64 -21.29
C ALA A 32 -5.33 -1.02 -20.13
N LEU A 33 -5.06 0.25 -19.82
CA LEU A 33 -5.79 1.05 -18.82
C LEU A 33 -6.97 1.83 -19.42
N GLY A 34 -7.15 1.84 -20.74
CA GLY A 34 -8.15 2.68 -21.40
C GLY A 34 -7.87 4.18 -21.31
N ILE A 35 -6.60 4.59 -21.17
CA ILE A 35 -6.19 5.99 -21.12
C ILE A 35 -5.25 6.34 -22.28
N SER A 36 -5.09 7.63 -22.54
CA SER A 36 -4.17 8.09 -23.59
C SER A 36 -2.71 7.92 -23.18
N TYR A 37 -1.82 7.81 -24.18
CA TYR A 37 -0.37 7.84 -23.99
C TYR A 37 0.08 9.03 -23.12
N VAL A 38 -0.49 10.21 -23.38
CA VAL A 38 -0.15 11.44 -22.63
C VAL A 38 -0.58 11.34 -21.17
N ALA A 39 -1.73 10.73 -20.89
CA ALA A 39 -2.18 10.50 -19.51
C ALA A 39 -1.23 9.53 -18.77
N MET A 40 -0.85 8.43 -19.43
CA MET A 40 0.12 7.48 -18.85
C MET A 40 1.49 8.14 -18.60
N TRP A 41 1.96 8.97 -19.52
CA TRP A 41 3.20 9.73 -19.35
C TRP A 41 3.11 10.71 -18.15
N LYS A 42 1.99 11.43 -17.97
CA LYS A 42 1.79 12.32 -16.81
C LYS A 42 1.81 11.56 -15.48
N VAL A 43 1.35 10.31 -15.48
CA VAL A 43 1.45 9.42 -14.31
C VAL A 43 2.91 9.07 -14.02
N GLU A 44 3.68 8.65 -15.04
CA GLU A 44 5.12 8.33 -14.86
C GLU A 44 6.01 9.55 -14.57
N ASP A 45 5.59 10.76 -14.94
CA ASP A 45 6.26 12.01 -14.59
C ASP A 45 5.82 12.57 -13.22
N GLY A 46 4.88 11.90 -12.54
CA GLY A 46 4.37 12.32 -11.23
C GLY A 46 3.50 13.58 -11.25
N ARG A 47 3.05 14.02 -12.44
CA ARG A 47 2.15 15.17 -12.61
C ARG A 47 0.70 14.84 -12.28
N THR A 48 0.33 13.57 -12.34
CA THR A 48 -1.04 13.11 -12.11
C THR A 48 -1.02 11.82 -11.33
N MET A 49 -1.86 11.75 -10.29
CA MET A 49 -2.03 10.55 -9.51
C MET A 49 -2.98 9.59 -10.25
N PRO A 50 -2.64 8.29 -10.36
CA PRO A 50 -3.58 7.32 -10.88
C PRO A 50 -4.78 7.18 -9.94
N SER A 51 -5.97 7.00 -10.49
CA SER A 51 -7.16 6.69 -9.68
C SER A 51 -7.03 5.30 -9.05
N ALA A 52 -7.80 5.00 -8.00
CA ALA A 52 -7.78 3.69 -7.36
C ALA A 52 -8.04 2.53 -8.34
N TRP A 53 -8.91 2.74 -9.33
CA TRP A 53 -9.16 1.77 -10.40
C TRP A 53 -7.93 1.58 -11.30
N GLN A 54 -7.25 2.66 -11.70
CA GLN A 54 -6.01 2.59 -12.48
C GLN A 54 -4.90 1.91 -11.69
N THR A 55 -4.74 2.23 -10.40
CA THR A 55 -3.76 1.58 -9.52
C THR A 55 -4.00 0.08 -9.45
N ARG A 56 -5.25 -0.36 -9.22
CA ARG A 56 -5.61 -1.78 -9.23
C ARG A 56 -5.22 -2.42 -10.56
N ARG A 57 -5.55 -1.78 -11.68
CA ARG A 57 -5.27 -2.35 -13.00
C ARG A 57 -3.77 -2.40 -13.31
N LEU A 58 -2.99 -1.43 -12.84
CA LEU A 58 -1.53 -1.47 -12.87
C LEU A 58 -0.98 -2.65 -12.07
N CYS A 59 -1.52 -2.93 -10.88
CA CYS A 59 -1.15 -4.12 -10.10
C CYS A 59 -1.41 -5.41 -10.88
N GLU A 60 -2.55 -5.51 -11.56
CA GLU A 60 -2.90 -6.67 -12.39
C GLU A 60 -1.97 -6.81 -13.62
N ILE A 61 -1.60 -5.71 -14.28
CA ILE A 61 -0.70 -5.72 -15.45
C ILE A 61 0.72 -6.13 -15.05
N TYR A 62 1.20 -5.64 -13.90
CA TYR A 62 2.56 -5.88 -13.44
C TYR A 62 2.69 -7.11 -12.55
N ASP A 63 1.58 -7.75 -12.19
CA ASP A 63 1.50 -8.92 -11.30
C ASP A 63 2.20 -8.66 -9.95
N ILE A 64 1.82 -7.53 -9.32
CA ILE A 64 2.36 -7.11 -8.01
C ILE A 64 1.23 -6.73 -7.06
N SER A 65 1.57 -6.66 -5.77
CA SER A 65 0.64 -6.17 -4.74
C SER A 65 0.56 -4.63 -4.74
N ALA A 66 -0.55 -4.09 -4.23
CA ALA A 66 -0.68 -2.65 -4.02
C ALA A 66 0.33 -2.11 -2.99
N ASP A 67 0.66 -2.91 -1.96
CA ASP A 67 1.67 -2.55 -0.95
C ASP A 67 3.06 -2.35 -1.58
N GLU A 68 3.41 -3.19 -2.56
CA GLU A 68 4.68 -3.08 -3.30
C GLU A 68 4.68 -1.87 -4.24
N LEU A 69 3.59 -1.67 -5.00
CA LEU A 69 3.45 -0.52 -5.90
C LEU A 69 3.54 0.81 -5.16
N LEU A 70 2.89 0.89 -3.98
CA LEU A 70 2.85 2.08 -3.15
C LEU A 70 4.07 2.23 -2.21
N GLY A 71 4.98 1.25 -2.18
CA GLY A 71 6.17 1.29 -1.32
C GLY A 71 5.91 1.03 0.16
N LEU A 72 4.72 0.55 0.54
CA LEU A 72 4.36 0.24 1.92
C LEU A 72 5.06 -1.02 2.46
N ALA A 73 5.51 -1.90 1.57
CA ALA A 73 6.27 -3.10 1.95
C ALA A 73 7.64 -2.76 2.56
N GLU A 74 8.34 -1.76 2.02
CA GLU A 74 9.63 -1.28 2.56
C GLU A 74 9.44 -0.55 3.89
N GLU A 75 8.32 0.17 4.05
CA GLU A 75 8.00 0.82 5.33
C GLU A 75 7.72 -0.18 6.46
N ARG A 76 7.18 -1.37 6.16
CA ARG A 76 7.02 -2.45 7.16
C ARG A 76 8.37 -3.01 7.62
N ALA A 77 9.37 -3.10 6.74
CA ALA A 77 10.72 -3.49 7.14
C ALA A 77 11.39 -2.42 8.03
N ALA A 78 11.12 -1.13 7.78
CA ALA A 78 11.61 -0.02 8.61
C ALA A 78 10.82 0.17 9.93
N THR A 79 9.60 -0.36 10.04
CA THR A 79 8.69 -0.13 11.19
C THR A 79 8.93 -1.06 12.38
N CYS A 80 9.91 -1.99 12.34
CA CYS A 80 10.28 -2.74 13.55
C CYS A 80 10.87 -1.87 14.68
N VAL A 81 11.05 -0.55 14.49
CA VAL A 81 11.50 0.42 15.52
C VAL A 81 10.48 1.52 15.81
N ARG A 82 9.16 1.24 15.83
CA ARG A 82 8.19 2.19 16.40
C ARG A 82 7.44 1.59 17.60
N ASN A 83 7.94 2.00 18.76
CA ASN A 83 7.42 1.89 20.13
C ASN A 83 6.08 1.15 20.33
N ARG A 84 6.16 0.04 21.07
CA ARG A 84 5.05 -0.65 21.71
C ARG A 84 4.46 0.18 22.87
N SER A 85 3.73 1.24 22.58
CA SER A 85 2.88 1.90 23.59
C SER A 85 1.41 1.77 23.21
N GLY A 86 0.94 0.54 23.34
CA GLY A 86 -0.47 0.16 23.23
C GLY A 86 -0.61 -1.20 23.89
N THR A 87 -0.51 -1.24 25.21
CA THR A 87 -0.86 -2.42 26.01
C THR A 87 -2.24 -2.90 25.57
N PRO A 88 -2.46 -4.19 25.23
CA PRO A 88 -3.79 -4.76 25.31
C PRO A 88 -4.14 -4.82 26.80
N SER A 89 -4.66 -3.71 27.31
CA SER A 89 -5.21 -3.65 28.66
C SER A 89 -6.44 -4.55 28.68
N SER A 90 -6.46 -5.48 29.65
CA SER A 90 -7.62 -6.27 30.09
C SER A 90 -7.94 -7.57 29.33
N ILE A 91 -7.18 -8.62 29.60
CA ILE A 91 -7.79 -9.95 29.85
C ILE A 91 -7.72 -10.19 31.36
N SER A 92 -8.61 -9.56 32.12
CA SER A 92 -8.92 -10.00 33.49
C SER A 92 -9.73 -11.29 33.33
N SER A 93 -9.17 -12.49 33.44
CA SER A 93 -8.92 -13.21 34.70
C SER A 93 -9.94 -12.91 35.79
N ALA A 94 -11.17 -13.40 35.61
CA ALA A 94 -12.09 -13.66 36.72
C ALA A 94 -12.26 -15.18 36.88
N SER A 95 -11.29 -15.78 37.57
CA SER A 95 -11.50 -17.03 38.28
C SER A 95 -12.39 -16.73 39.48
N ASN A 96 -13.68 -17.09 39.42
CA ASN A 96 -14.46 -17.28 40.64
C ASN A 96 -14.91 -18.74 40.71
N SER A 97 -14.12 -19.54 41.42
CA SER A 97 -14.64 -20.70 42.12
C SER A 97 -15.46 -20.20 43.30
N ALA A 98 -16.76 -20.46 43.31
CA ALA A 98 -17.60 -20.35 44.50
C ALA A 98 -18.21 -21.72 44.77
N SER A 99 -17.61 -22.43 45.72
CA SER A 99 -18.25 -23.51 46.46
C SER A 99 -19.30 -22.92 47.39
N GLU A 100 -20.54 -23.40 47.32
CA GLU A 100 -21.47 -23.49 48.48
C GLU A 100 -22.66 -24.37 48.03
N ARG A 101 -22.72 -25.65 48.43
CA ARG A 101 -23.26 -26.19 49.69
C ARG A 101 -24.77 -25.98 49.86
N GLN A 102 -25.49 -27.08 49.62
CA GLN A 102 -26.54 -27.69 50.46
C GLN A 102 -27.91 -27.00 50.71
N MET A 103 -28.93 -27.89 50.81
CA MET A 103 -30.16 -27.81 51.64
C MET A 103 -31.23 -26.80 51.20
N THR A 104 -32.54 -27.08 51.14
CA THR A 104 -33.44 -28.20 51.49
C THR A 104 -34.66 -28.09 50.58
#